data_AF-A1RYV4-F1
#
_entry.id   AF-A1RYV4-F1
#
_cell.length_a   1.000
_cell.length_b   1.000
_cell.length_c   1.000
_cell.angle_alpha   90.00
_cell.angle_beta   90.00
_cell.angle_gamma   90.00
#
_symmetry.space_group_name_H-M   'P 1'
#
loop_
_entity.id
_entity.type
_entity.pdbx_description
1 polymer ?
#
loop_
_entity_poly.entity_id
_entity_poly.type
_entity_poly.pdbx_seq_one_letter_code
_entity_poly.pdbx_strand_id
1 'polypeptide(L)'
;MLIRAIRGGRAVRVKCAEGRFEVGVPFEELFSFLGRIYPWELERHIEVGDGVAEFRERIPFERALAYLLARRGRLSQKDAELVAAGIRQHELSAIVDSFLYRMWLCRVDGRSCKEVVDAFSKIVAVYRKVLP
;
A
#
# COMPACT_ATOMS: atom_id res chain seq x y z
N MET A 1 -0.40 6.40 14.41
CA MET A 1 -1.84 6.71 14.59
C MET A 1 -2.65 5.57 14.00
N LEU A 2 -3.47 4.93 14.84
CA LEU A 2 -4.15 3.66 14.60
C LEU A 2 -5.13 3.72 13.43
N ILE A 3 -4.88 2.85 12.46
CA ILE A 3 -5.93 2.40 11.57
C ILE A 3 -6.70 1.39 12.40
N ARG A 4 -7.99 1.69 12.66
CA ARG A 4 -8.84 0.85 13.50
C ARG A 4 -8.66 -0.61 13.09
N ALA A 5 -8.20 -1.43 14.03
CA ALA A 5 -8.36 -2.86 13.95
C ALA A 5 -9.85 -3.11 13.69
N ILE A 6 -10.17 -3.59 12.49
CA ILE A 6 -11.49 -4.13 12.22
C ILE A 6 -11.57 -5.35 13.14
N ARG A 7 -12.53 -5.38 14.08
CA ARG A 7 -12.79 -6.59 14.86
C ARG A 7 -13.07 -7.72 13.86
N GLY A 8 -12.12 -8.63 13.70
CA GLY A 8 -12.16 -9.75 12.74
C GLY A 8 -11.23 -9.63 11.52
N GLY A 9 -10.52 -8.52 11.29
CA GLY A 9 -9.62 -8.33 10.13
C GLY A 9 -8.18 -8.02 10.55
N ARG A 10 -7.26 -8.94 10.24
CA ARG A 10 -5.81 -8.87 10.58
C ARG A 10 -5.16 -7.66 9.88
N ALA A 11 -4.31 -6.93 10.59
CA ALA A 11 -3.78 -5.63 10.16
C ALA A 11 -2.42 -5.74 9.45
N VAL A 12 -2.32 -5.25 8.21
CA VAL A 12 -1.08 -5.30 7.43
C VAL A 12 -0.05 -4.31 8.00
N ARG A 13 1.01 -4.83 8.64
CA ARG A 13 2.24 -4.05 8.84
C ARG A 13 3.14 -4.25 7.65
N VAL A 14 3.75 -3.18 7.19
CA VAL A 14 4.60 -3.12 6.02
C VAL A 14 5.97 -2.60 6.45
N LYS A 15 7.05 -3.31 6.12
CA LYS A 15 8.41 -2.97 6.54
C LYS A 15 9.31 -2.95 5.32
N CYS A 16 10.11 -1.89 5.20
CA CYS A 16 11.21 -1.80 4.25
C CYS A 16 12.46 -1.30 5.01
N ALA A 17 13.65 -1.40 4.42
CA ALA A 17 14.90 -0.92 5.00
C ALA A 17 14.84 0.57 5.42
N GLU A 18 13.94 1.33 4.81
CA GLU A 18 13.71 2.76 5.03
C GLU A 18 12.72 3.06 6.19
N GLY A 19 12.06 2.05 6.78
CA GLY A 19 11.17 2.21 7.95
C GLY A 19 10.02 1.21 8.07
N ARG A 20 9.27 1.30 9.18
CA ARG A 20 8.05 0.50 9.45
C ARG A 20 6.78 1.35 9.21
N PHE A 21 5.88 0.90 8.33
CA PHE A 21 4.59 1.54 8.06
C PHE A 21 3.43 0.56 8.31
N GLU A 22 2.46 0.91 9.15
CA GLU A 22 1.25 0.08 9.34
C GLU A 22 0.11 0.65 8.47
N VAL A 23 -0.51 -0.20 7.64
CA VAL A 23 -1.64 0.18 6.78
C VAL A 23 -2.79 -0.80 7.02
N GLY A 24 -3.90 -0.35 7.61
CA GLY A 24 -5.05 -1.19 7.91
C GLY A 24 -5.99 -1.33 6.71
N VAL A 25 -5.63 -2.28 5.85
CA VAL A 25 -6.55 -2.93 4.91
C VAL A 25 -6.66 -4.41 5.33
N PRO A 26 -7.79 -5.08 5.10
CA PRO A 26 -7.93 -6.49 5.44
C PRO A 26 -6.83 -7.33 4.77
N PHE A 27 -6.06 -8.03 5.60
CA PHE A 27 -4.94 -8.89 5.19
C PHE A 27 -5.28 -9.82 4.03
N GLU A 28 -6.47 -10.42 4.05
CA GLU A 28 -6.91 -11.41 3.06
C GLU A 28 -7.10 -10.82 1.66
N GLU A 29 -7.59 -9.58 1.55
CA GLU A 29 -7.78 -8.89 0.27
C GLU A 29 -6.44 -8.60 -0.39
N LEU A 30 -5.48 -8.09 0.39
CA LEU A 30 -4.14 -7.79 -0.10
C LEU A 30 -3.40 -9.08 -0.48
N PHE A 31 -3.54 -10.14 0.32
CA PHE A 31 -2.86 -11.42 0.05
C PHE A 31 -3.43 -12.13 -1.19
N SER A 32 -4.75 -12.11 -1.38
CA SER A 32 -5.40 -12.62 -2.60
C SER A 32 -4.93 -11.89 -3.85
N PHE A 33 -4.78 -10.56 -3.76
CA PHE A 33 -4.25 -9.75 -4.84
C PHE A 33 -2.79 -10.10 -5.14
N LEU A 34 -1.93 -10.12 -4.13
CA LEU A 34 -0.50 -10.39 -4.31
C LEU A 34 -0.26 -11.83 -4.79
N GLY A 35 -1.03 -12.80 -4.32
CA GLY A 35 -0.98 -14.19 -4.80
C GLY A 35 -1.39 -14.36 -6.26
N ARG A 36 -2.24 -13.48 -6.80
CA ARG A 36 -2.53 -13.47 -8.24
C ARG A 36 -1.39 -12.91 -9.09
N ILE A 37 -0.62 -11.97 -8.53
CA ILE A 37 0.54 -11.37 -9.22
C ILE A 37 1.80 -12.23 -9.09
N TYR A 38 1.99 -12.85 -7.93
CA TYR A 38 3.17 -13.67 -7.58
C TYR A 38 2.75 -15.10 -7.19
N PRO A 39 2.09 -15.87 -8.08
CA PRO A 39 1.49 -17.16 -7.73
C PRO A 39 2.46 -18.21 -7.19
N TRP A 40 3.76 -18.07 -7.45
CA TRP A 40 4.80 -19.04 -7.07
C TRP A 40 5.96 -18.41 -6.26
N GLU A 41 5.91 -17.10 -6.02
CA GLU A 41 7.00 -16.36 -5.38
C GLU A 41 6.55 -15.53 -4.18
N LEU A 42 5.27 -15.60 -3.81
CA LEU A 42 4.72 -14.79 -2.73
C LEU A 42 5.51 -14.94 -1.43
N GLU A 43 5.90 -16.17 -1.07
CA GLU A 43 6.71 -16.48 0.11
C GLU A 43 8.19 -16.07 -0.02
N ARG A 44 8.68 -15.85 -1.24
CA ARG A 44 10.03 -15.28 -1.48
C ARG A 44 10.04 -13.78 -1.23
N HIS A 45 8.95 -13.11 -1.57
CA HIS A 45 8.79 -11.66 -1.50
C HIS A 45 8.23 -11.17 -0.17
N ILE A 46 7.45 -12.01 0.51
CA ILE A 46 6.64 -11.64 1.67
C ILE A 46 6.74 -12.72 2.73
N GLU A 47 7.12 -12.32 3.93
CA GLU A 47 7.00 -13.14 5.12
C GLU A 47 5.69 -12.84 5.84
N VAL A 48 4.90 -13.88 6.08
CA VAL A 48 3.60 -13.79 6.75
C VAL A 48 3.68 -14.40 8.14
N GLY A 49 3.42 -13.59 9.15
CA GLY A 49 3.31 -14.04 10.54
C GLY A 49 2.46 -13.07 11.34
N ASP A 50 1.65 -13.56 12.28
CA ASP A 50 0.84 -12.73 13.20
C ASP A 50 -0.01 -11.62 12.54
N GLY A 51 -0.49 -11.85 11.32
CA GLY A 51 -1.30 -10.88 10.56
C GLY A 51 -0.49 -9.76 9.90
N VAL A 52 0.84 -9.85 9.91
CA VAL A 52 1.79 -8.92 9.31
C VAL A 52 2.32 -9.47 7.99
N ALA A 53 2.47 -8.59 6.99
CA ALA A 53 3.14 -8.92 5.72
C ALA A 53 4.46 -8.15 5.64
N GLU A 54 5.56 -8.82 5.96
CA GLU A 54 6.89 -8.22 5.86
C GLU A 54 7.43 -8.41 4.44
N PHE A 55 7.59 -7.31 3.71
CA PHE A 55 8.09 -7.33 2.33
C PHE A 55 9.60 -7.29 2.34
N ARG A 56 10.24 -8.24 1.66
CA ARG A 56 11.70 -8.32 1.53
C ARG A 56 12.25 -7.41 0.43
N GLU A 57 11.39 -7.06 -0.52
CA GLU A 57 11.74 -6.27 -1.71
C GLU A 57 10.87 -5.01 -1.82
N ARG A 58 11.47 -3.95 -2.38
CA ARG A 58 10.83 -2.63 -2.53
C ARG A 58 9.68 -2.64 -3.54
N ILE A 59 9.82 -3.33 -4.67
CA ILE A 59 8.79 -3.33 -5.72
C ILE A 59 7.47 -3.99 -5.25
N PRO A 60 7.48 -5.20 -4.65
CA PRO A 60 6.27 -5.79 -4.06
C PRO A 60 5.64 -4.90 -2.99
N PHE A 61 6.47 -4.23 -2.18
CA PHE A 61 6.02 -3.27 -1.18
C PHE A 61 5.29 -2.07 -1.81
N GLU A 62 5.92 -1.37 -2.74
CA GLU A 62 5.34 -0.20 -3.40
C GLU A 62 4.06 -0.56 -4.17
N ARG A 63 4.03 -1.74 -4.78
CA ARG A 63 2.84 -2.28 -5.47
C ARG A 63 1.69 -2.50 -4.50
N ALA A 64 1.96 -3.12 -3.35
CA ALA A 64 0.97 -3.24 -2.28
C ALA A 64 0.51 -1.85 -1.83
N LEU A 65 1.42 -0.91 -1.63
CA LEU A 65 1.09 0.43 -1.16
C LEU A 65 0.20 1.21 -2.14
N ALA A 66 0.48 1.14 -3.44
CA ALA A 66 -0.34 1.73 -4.49
C ALA A 66 -1.77 1.13 -4.48
N TYR A 67 -1.88 -0.20 -4.36
CA TYR A 67 -3.18 -0.87 -4.23
C TYR A 67 -3.97 -0.34 -3.02
N LEU A 68 -3.34 -0.23 -1.86
CA LEU A 68 -3.97 0.21 -0.62
C LEU A 68 -4.45 1.67 -0.71
N LEU A 69 -3.64 2.55 -1.30
CA LEU A 69 -4.02 3.94 -1.56
C LEU A 69 -5.21 4.04 -2.51
N ALA A 70 -5.24 3.22 -3.57
CA ALA A 70 -6.35 3.13 -4.51
C ALA A 70 -7.65 2.68 -3.84
N ARG A 71 -7.59 1.64 -2.99
CA ARG A 71 -8.76 1.15 -2.25
C ARG A 71 -9.28 2.17 -1.25
N ARG A 72 -8.40 2.89 -0.55
CA ARG A 72 -8.80 4.02 0.30
C ARG A 72 -9.39 5.18 -0.51
N GLY A 73 -8.93 5.38 -1.74
CA GLY A 73 -9.53 6.27 -2.73
C GLY A 73 -10.89 5.83 -3.26
N ARG A 74 -11.47 4.75 -2.71
CA ARG A 74 -12.76 4.15 -3.09
C ARG A 74 -12.80 3.59 -4.50
N LEU A 75 -11.65 3.27 -5.09
CA LEU A 75 -11.60 2.53 -6.36
C LEU A 75 -12.10 1.11 -6.16
N SER A 76 -12.71 0.52 -7.21
CA SER A 76 -13.06 -0.89 -7.22
C SER A 76 -11.80 -1.76 -7.05
N GLN A 77 -11.99 -3.03 -6.69
CA GLN A 77 -10.85 -3.96 -6.61
C GLN A 77 -10.11 -4.01 -7.96
N LYS A 78 -10.85 -4.22 -9.06
CA LYS A 78 -10.28 -4.28 -10.41
C LYS A 78 -9.46 -3.02 -10.77
N ASP A 79 -9.98 -1.84 -10.44
CA ASP A 79 -9.28 -0.59 -10.71
C ASP A 79 -8.05 -0.41 -9.83
N ALA A 80 -8.09 -0.86 -8.57
CA ALA A 80 -6.93 -0.83 -7.69
C ALA A 80 -5.82 -1.78 -8.18
N GLU A 81 -6.18 -2.94 -8.74
CA GLU A 81 -5.23 -3.88 -9.35
C GLU A 81 -4.54 -3.25 -10.58
N LEU A 82 -5.30 -2.56 -11.43
CA LEU A 82 -4.76 -1.82 -12.58
C LEU A 82 -3.80 -0.71 -12.16
N VAL A 83 -4.17 0.04 -11.12
CA VAL A 83 -3.27 1.06 -10.56
C VAL A 83 -1.99 0.43 -10.06
N ALA A 84 -2.07 -0.61 -9.24
CA ALA A 84 -0.90 -1.28 -8.69
C ALA A 84 0.01 -1.89 -9.78
N ALA A 85 -0.56 -2.35 -10.90
CA ALA A 85 0.22 -2.81 -12.05
C ALA A 85 1.08 -1.68 -12.66
N GLY A 86 0.63 -0.44 -12.58
CA GLY A 86 1.32 0.77 -13.05
C GLY A 86 2.59 1.13 -12.27
N ILE A 87 2.98 0.41 -11.21
CA ILE A 87 4.18 0.76 -10.42
C ILE A 87 5.48 0.71 -11.23
N ARG A 88 5.50 -0.02 -12.34
CA ARG A 88 6.64 -0.02 -13.27
C ARG A 88 6.74 1.25 -14.13
N GLN A 89 5.73 2.12 -14.07
CA GLN A 89 5.73 3.43 -14.69
C GLN A 89 6.31 4.46 -13.71
N HIS A 90 7.14 5.38 -14.22
CA HIS A 90 7.85 6.35 -13.40
C HIS A 90 6.91 7.25 -12.59
N GLU A 91 5.72 7.55 -13.13
CA GLU A 91 4.73 8.42 -12.50
C GLU A 91 4.20 7.82 -11.19
N LEU A 92 3.78 6.54 -11.22
CA LEU A 92 3.22 5.92 -10.02
C LEU A 92 4.29 5.67 -8.96
N SER A 93 5.50 5.26 -9.37
CA SER A 93 6.64 5.11 -8.46
C SER A 93 6.95 6.46 -7.76
N ALA A 94 6.98 7.57 -8.51
CA ALA A 94 7.17 8.90 -7.94
C ALA A 94 6.05 9.31 -6.97
N ILE A 95 4.79 8.96 -7.25
CA ILE A 95 3.66 9.19 -6.33
C ILE A 95 3.85 8.41 -5.03
N VAL A 96 4.26 7.14 -5.12
CA VAL A 96 4.47 6.27 -3.96
C VAL A 96 5.67 6.75 -3.12
N ASP A 97 6.78 7.11 -3.75
CA ASP A 97 7.96 7.67 -3.06
C ASP A 97 7.63 8.99 -2.37
N SER A 98 6.90 9.87 -3.06
CA SER A 98 6.42 11.13 -2.48
C SER A 98 5.51 10.87 -1.28
N PHE A 99 4.64 9.87 -1.34
CA PHE A 99 3.79 9.48 -0.22
C PHE A 99 4.63 9.04 0.99
N LEU A 100 5.60 8.14 0.78
CA LEU A 100 6.48 7.62 1.83
C LEU A 100 7.26 8.75 2.52
N TYR A 101 7.83 9.66 1.73
CA TYR A 101 8.56 10.81 2.25
C TYR A 101 7.67 11.75 3.08
N ARG A 102 6.44 12.03 2.62
CA ARG A 102 5.49 12.88 3.35
C ARG A 102 5.01 12.21 4.64
N MET A 103 4.84 10.90 4.63
CA MET A 103 4.53 10.13 5.84
C MET A 103 5.67 10.17 6.84
N TRP A 104 6.93 10.13 6.37
CA TRP A 104 8.10 10.28 7.24
C TRP A 104 8.16 11.67 7.87
N LEU A 105 8.04 12.75 7.09
CA LEU A 105 8.02 14.13 7.61
C LEU A 105 6.92 14.34 8.65
N CYS A 106 5.70 13.89 8.34
CA CYS A 106 4.58 14.00 9.26
C CYS A 106 4.85 13.31 10.61
N ARG A 107 5.53 12.16 10.59
CA ARG A 107 5.91 11.44 11.83
C ARG A 107 6.96 12.18 12.63
N VAL A 108 7.97 12.74 11.96
CA VAL A 108 8.99 13.57 12.61
C VAL A 108 8.36 14.77 13.30
N ASP A 109 7.35 15.38 12.68
CA ASP A 109 6.62 16.52 13.25
C ASP A 109 5.64 16.14 14.40
N GLY A 110 5.47 14.85 14.71
CA GLY A 110 4.55 14.38 15.75
C GLY A 110 3.05 14.61 15.43
N ARG A 111 2.72 14.92 14.18
CA ARG A 111 1.36 15.27 13.74
C ARG A 111 0.55 14.07 13.27
N SER A 112 -0.76 14.25 13.12
CA SER A 112 -1.61 13.27 12.46
C SER A 112 -1.31 13.22 10.96
N CYS A 113 -0.98 12.03 10.44
CA CYS A 113 -0.71 11.85 9.00
C CYS A 113 -1.97 11.55 8.19
N LYS A 114 -3.16 11.70 8.77
CA LYS A 114 -4.43 11.39 8.11
C LYS A 114 -4.61 12.18 6.82
N GLU A 115 -4.30 13.47 6.83
CA GLU A 115 -4.45 14.36 5.68
C GLU A 115 -3.51 13.98 4.53
N VAL A 116 -2.27 13.56 4.84
CA VAL A 116 -1.33 13.03 3.85
C VAL A 116 -1.93 11.79 3.19
N VAL A 117 -2.38 10.82 3.98
CA VAL A 117 -2.99 9.61 3.44
C VAL A 117 -4.22 9.93 2.59
N ASP A 118 -5.11 10.81 3.04
CA ASP A 118 -6.32 11.19 2.31
C ASP A 118 -6.01 11.93 1.00
N ALA A 119 -4.98 12.79 0.98
CA ALA A 119 -4.53 13.47 -0.23
C ALA A 119 -3.96 12.48 -1.26
N PHE A 120 -3.06 11.60 -0.84
CA PHE A 120 -2.44 10.63 -1.74
C PHE A 120 -3.43 9.58 -2.26
N SER A 121 -4.42 9.17 -1.45
CA SER A 121 -5.52 8.33 -1.93
C SER A 121 -6.33 9.01 -3.04
N LYS A 122 -6.54 10.33 -2.97
CA LYS A 122 -7.20 11.09 -4.05
C LYS A 122 -6.32 11.17 -5.30
N ILE A 123 -5.02 11.43 -5.14
CA ILE A 123 -4.06 11.46 -6.25
C ILE A 123 -4.06 10.13 -7.01
N VAL A 124 -3.95 9.02 -6.28
CA VAL A 124 -3.96 7.67 -6.85
C VAL A 124 -5.30 7.36 -7.53
N ALA A 125 -6.42 7.79 -6.94
CA ALA A 125 -7.73 7.65 -7.57
C ALA A 125 -7.88 8.46 -8.87
N VAL A 126 -7.25 9.64 -8.96
CA VAL A 126 -7.19 10.42 -10.20
C VAL A 126 -6.28 9.74 -11.22
N TYR A 127 -5.13 9.21 -10.80
CA TYR A 127 -4.18 8.51 -11.66
C TYR A 127 -4.84 7.33 -12.39
N ARG A 128 -5.78 6.63 -11.75
CA ARG A 128 -6.56 5.57 -12.43
C ARG A 128 -7.21 6.03 -13.73
N LYS A 129 -7.63 7.28 -13.84
CA LYS A 129 -8.33 7.82 -15.02
C LYS A 129 -7.45 7.96 -16.25
N VAL A 130 -6.12 7.97 -16.08
CA VAL A 130 -5.15 8.06 -17.18
C VAL A 130 -4.53 6.70 -17.52
N LEU A 131 -4.89 5.65 -16.78
CA LEU A 131 -4.50 4.29 -17.10
C LEU A 131 -5.43 3.71 -18.18
N PRO A 132 -4.92 2.82 -19.05
CA PRO A 132 -5.72 2.11 -20.04
C PRO A 132 -6.95 1.36 -19.46
#